data_AF-A0AAD8N208-F1
#
_entry.id   AF-A0AAD8N208-F1
#
_cell.length_a   1.000
_cell.length_b   1.000
_cell.length_c   1.000
_cell.angle_alpha   90.00
_cell.angle_beta   90.00
_cell.angle_gamma   90.00
#
_symmetry.space_group_name_H-M   'P 1'
#
loop_
_entity.id
_entity.type
_entity.pdbx_description
1 polymer ?
#
loop_
_entity_poly.entity_id
_entity_poly.type
_entity_poly.pdbx_seq_one_letter_code
_entity_poly.pdbx_strand_id
1 'polypeptide(L)'
;MNHVHNRAEKKRITLNYLNQPVADDRKLLSEFTNFLGTTVRQFVSLTCASWHQVPEKQLLWEYVKDKYIVPDDAKPWVNKSMSDHFRSYKSRIKRDYYNTYPTDEERLSHRPEEVSLSDWKILLNYWGDEKVQEIAKKNSEARQKITETHTTGSTSFAQVAHILRLEKLAKLEKEKQEKLGKMPVNDDGEGEGNGEEDPIKVSDADIYLATRKRDEKREYKLPEQVLKMVNDKIVDVKKTLETEDTTEDSEKSANSEKSANSEKSAEVSYEDDNDVNTD
;
A
#
# COMPACT_ATOMS: atom_id res chain seq x y z
N MET A 1 11.59 17.01 21.92
CA MET A 1 12.15 16.27 20.76
C MET A 1 13.36 17.01 20.15
N ASN A 2 14.29 17.52 20.96
CA ASN A 2 15.48 18.26 20.45
C ASN A 2 16.76 17.41 20.44
N HIS A 3 16.67 16.15 20.85
CA HIS A 3 17.84 15.28 21.05
C HIS A 3 18.55 14.93 19.73
N VAL A 4 17.82 14.83 18.62
CA VAL A 4 18.39 14.46 17.31
C VAL A 4 19.19 15.60 16.68
N HIS A 5 18.73 16.85 16.84
CA HIS A 5 19.41 18.02 16.28
C HIS A 5 20.79 18.24 16.92
N ASN A 6 20.99 17.73 18.14
CA ASN A 6 22.22 17.88 18.93
C ASN A 6 23.04 16.58 19.04
N ARG A 7 22.74 15.55 18.25
CA ARG A 7 23.43 14.26 18.34
C ARG A 7 24.83 14.33 17.71
N ALA A 8 25.84 13.79 18.39
CA ALA A 8 27.22 13.75 17.90
C ALA A 8 27.44 12.66 16.84
N GLU A 9 26.83 11.48 17.02
CA GLU A 9 26.99 10.35 16.10
C GLU A 9 25.89 10.33 15.04
N LYS A 10 26.21 9.95 13.79
CA LYS A 10 25.22 9.82 12.71
C LYS A 10 24.74 8.36 12.60
N LYS A 11 23.43 8.14 12.66
CA LYS A 11 22.79 6.84 12.40
C LYS A 11 22.61 6.67 10.89
N ARG A 12 22.78 5.44 10.42
CA ARG A 12 22.62 5.06 9.00
C ARG A 12 21.18 4.68 8.70
N ILE A 13 20.67 5.15 7.56
CA ILE A 13 19.39 4.73 6.99
C ILE A 13 19.65 3.77 5.84
N THR A 14 19.05 2.59 5.89
CA THR A 14 19.10 1.60 4.81
C THR A 14 17.89 1.78 3.90
N LEU A 15 18.05 1.47 2.61
CA LEU A 15 16.97 1.56 1.63
C LEU A 15 16.56 0.17 1.14
N ASN A 16 15.28 0.02 0.85
CA ASN A 16 14.80 -1.11 0.07
C ASN A 16 15.05 -0.89 -1.43
N TYR A 17 14.67 -1.86 -2.27
CA TYR A 17 14.81 -1.80 -3.72
C TYR A 17 14.00 -0.69 -4.42
N LEU A 18 13.09 -0.03 -3.70
CA LEU A 18 12.32 1.12 -4.17
C LEU A 18 12.90 2.45 -3.64
N ASN A 19 14.12 2.43 -3.10
CA ASN A 19 14.79 3.57 -2.48
C ASN A 19 14.01 4.17 -1.31
N GLN A 20 13.25 3.35 -0.60
CA GLN A 20 12.48 3.75 0.58
C GLN A 20 13.22 3.33 1.85
N PRO A 21 13.27 4.20 2.88
CA PRO A 21 13.87 3.88 4.17
C PRO A 21 13.26 2.64 4.83
N VAL A 22 14.12 1.71 5.20
CA VAL A 22 13.83 0.51 5.98
C VAL A 22 14.87 0.35 7.08
N ALA A 23 14.49 -0.29 8.18
CA ALA A 23 15.42 -0.58 9.27
C ALA A 23 14.96 -1.80 10.06
N ASP A 24 15.92 -2.50 10.68
CA ASP A 24 15.62 -3.57 11.62
C ASP A 24 15.02 -3.00 12.92
N ASP A 25 15.56 -1.86 13.38
CA ASP A 25 14.99 -1.11 14.50
C ASP A 25 13.90 -0.14 14.03
N ARG A 26 12.64 -0.46 14.36
CA ARG A 26 11.49 0.41 14.09
C ARG A 26 11.63 1.80 14.72
N LYS A 27 12.30 1.92 15.87
CA LYS A 27 12.49 3.22 16.55
C LYS A 27 13.36 4.15 15.72
N LEU A 28 14.35 3.62 14.99
CA LEU A 28 15.19 4.40 14.09
C LEU A 28 14.38 5.09 13.00
N LEU A 29 13.50 4.37 12.30
CA LEU A 29 12.66 4.97 11.26
C LEU A 29 11.69 5.99 11.82
N SER A 30 11.07 5.69 12.97
CA SER A 30 10.17 6.64 13.61
C SER A 30 10.90 7.89 14.09
N GLU A 31 12.12 7.77 14.59
CA GLU A 31 12.97 8.90 14.96
C GLU A 31 13.33 9.73 13.73
N PHE A 32 13.72 9.07 12.64
CA PHE A 32 14.07 9.72 11.38
C PHE A 32 12.88 10.50 10.79
N THR A 33 11.69 9.89 10.68
CA THR A 33 10.49 10.58 10.18
C THR A 33 10.09 11.75 11.06
N ASN A 34 10.14 11.60 12.39
CA ASN A 34 9.88 12.69 13.33
C ASN A 34 10.89 13.83 13.16
N PHE A 35 12.17 13.52 12.95
CA PHE A 35 13.21 14.50 12.68
C PHE A 35 12.96 15.27 11.37
N LEU A 36 12.52 14.61 10.30
CA LEU A 36 12.11 15.31 9.08
C LEU A 36 10.96 16.29 9.38
N GLY A 37 10.00 15.85 10.19
CA GLY A 37 8.88 16.68 10.64
C GLY A 37 9.31 17.89 11.48
N THR A 38 10.25 17.75 12.41
CA THR A 38 10.76 18.88 13.21
C THR A 38 11.60 19.83 12.38
N THR A 39 12.45 19.31 11.50
CA THR A 39 13.25 20.10 10.54
C THR A 39 12.34 21.00 9.70
N VAL A 40 11.27 20.46 9.14
CA VAL A 40 10.30 21.26 8.37
C VAL A 40 9.66 22.35 9.23
N ARG A 41 9.24 22.06 10.46
CA ARG A 41 8.61 23.08 11.33
C ARG A 41 9.55 24.20 11.72
N GLN A 42 10.83 23.91 11.91
CA GLN A 42 11.83 24.88 12.35
C GLN A 42 12.34 25.75 11.21
N PHE A 43 12.53 25.18 10.02
CA PHE A 43 13.23 25.86 8.93
C PHE A 43 12.34 26.28 7.77
N VAL A 44 11.10 25.81 7.69
CA VAL A 44 10.18 26.16 6.60
C VAL A 44 9.09 27.10 7.09
N SER A 45 9.02 28.29 6.48
CA SER A 45 7.97 29.25 6.80
C SER A 45 6.59 28.73 6.43
N LEU A 46 5.64 28.89 7.34
CA LEU A 46 4.23 28.56 7.11
C LEU A 46 3.58 29.41 6.02
N THR A 47 4.11 30.61 5.73
CA THR A 47 3.53 31.52 4.73
C THR A 47 3.60 30.97 3.32
N CYS A 48 4.55 30.05 3.02
CA CYS A 48 4.59 29.34 1.74
C CYS A 48 3.26 28.63 1.46
N ALA A 49 2.59 28.93 0.34
CA ALA A 49 1.27 28.36 0.06
C ALA A 49 1.33 26.85 -0.21
N SER A 50 2.40 26.39 -0.87
CA SER A 50 2.64 24.98 -1.17
C SER A 50 4.09 24.57 -1.01
N TRP A 51 4.35 23.27 -0.88
CA TRP A 51 5.71 22.73 -0.81
C TRP A 51 6.56 23.12 -2.03
N HIS A 52 5.96 23.20 -3.23
CA HIS A 52 6.67 23.61 -4.44
C HIS A 52 7.29 25.02 -4.31
N GLN A 53 6.63 25.92 -3.59
CA GLN A 53 7.08 27.30 -3.35
C GLN A 53 8.10 27.43 -2.21
N VAL A 54 8.36 26.36 -1.44
CA VAL A 54 9.38 26.40 -0.39
C VAL A 54 10.75 26.63 -1.03
N PRO A 55 11.46 27.72 -0.69
CA PRO A 55 12.80 27.98 -1.21
C PRO A 55 13.81 26.98 -0.62
N GLU A 56 14.99 26.90 -1.23
CA GLU A 56 16.18 26.27 -0.63
C GLU A 56 15.99 24.83 -0.09
N LYS A 57 15.12 24.02 -0.72
CA LYS A 57 14.92 22.59 -0.36
C LYS A 57 16.22 21.78 -0.36
N GLN A 58 17.22 22.24 -1.11
CA GLN A 58 18.56 21.65 -1.14
C GLN A 58 19.30 21.82 0.20
N LEU A 59 19.17 22.96 0.87
CA LEU A 59 19.75 23.17 2.20
C LEU A 59 19.09 22.26 3.24
N LEU A 60 17.77 22.03 3.15
CA LEU A 60 17.08 21.06 3.99
C LEU A 60 17.63 19.64 3.78
N TRP A 61 17.92 19.28 2.53
CA TRP A 61 18.53 17.98 2.21
C TRP A 61 19.95 17.85 2.77
N GLU A 62 20.77 18.88 2.64
CA GLU A 62 22.13 18.92 3.21
C GLU A 62 22.09 18.82 4.73
N TYR A 63 21.15 19.50 5.38
CA TYR A 63 20.93 19.41 6.82
C TYR A 63 20.53 17.99 7.26
N VAL A 64 19.71 17.28 6.48
CA VAL A 64 19.38 15.88 6.74
C VAL A 64 20.64 14.99 6.68
N LYS A 65 21.49 15.18 5.66
CA LYS A 65 22.77 14.46 5.53
C LYS A 65 23.79 14.84 6.61
N ASP A 66 23.66 16.03 7.18
CA ASP A 66 24.44 16.39 8.35
C ASP A 66 24.06 15.56 9.59
N LYS A 67 22.79 15.20 9.78
CA LYS A 67 22.34 14.46 10.98
C LYS A 67 22.26 12.94 10.80
N TYR A 68 22.13 12.45 9.58
CA TYR A 68 22.01 11.04 9.25
C TYR A 68 22.91 10.65 8.08
N ILE A 69 23.36 9.40 8.07
CA ILE A 69 24.02 8.80 6.90
C ILE A 69 22.90 8.24 6.02
N VAL A 70 22.50 9.02 5.01
CA VAL A 70 21.39 8.69 4.09
C VAL A 70 21.94 8.59 2.67
N PRO A 71 21.68 7.49 1.93
CA PRO A 71 22.04 7.41 0.51
C PRO A 71 21.32 8.47 -0.32
N ASP A 72 21.96 8.98 -1.37
CA ASP A 72 21.38 10.04 -2.21
C ASP A 72 20.12 9.59 -2.96
N ASP A 73 19.97 8.28 -3.22
CA ASP A 73 18.77 7.70 -3.82
C ASP A 73 17.50 7.88 -2.95
N ALA A 74 17.67 8.13 -1.65
CA ALA A 74 16.54 8.41 -0.74
C ALA A 74 15.98 9.83 -0.91
N LYS A 75 16.69 10.73 -1.61
CA LYS A 75 16.34 12.15 -1.71
C LYS A 75 14.88 12.40 -2.17
N PRO A 76 14.35 11.70 -3.20
CA PRO A 76 12.95 11.85 -3.59
C PRO A 76 11.98 11.46 -2.47
N TRP A 77 12.26 10.38 -1.74
CA TRP A 77 11.44 9.93 -0.62
C TRP A 77 11.49 10.93 0.54
N VAL A 78 12.68 11.43 0.88
CA VAL A 78 12.86 12.41 1.96
C VAL A 78 12.14 13.72 1.63
N ASN A 79 12.25 14.20 0.40
CA ASN A 79 11.55 15.39 -0.07
C ASN A 79 10.02 15.22 0.01
N LYS A 80 9.50 14.07 -0.45
CA LYS A 80 8.07 13.74 -0.32
C LYS A 80 7.63 13.69 1.14
N SER A 81 8.40 13.04 2.01
CA SER A 81 8.11 12.96 3.44
C SER A 81 8.08 14.34 4.09
N MET A 82 9.05 15.21 3.80
CA MET A 82 9.06 16.59 4.29
C MET A 82 7.85 17.39 3.77
N SER A 83 7.48 17.24 2.50
CA SER A 83 6.26 17.83 1.92
C SER A 83 5.00 17.41 2.69
N ASP A 84 4.86 16.12 2.99
CA ASP A 84 3.71 15.59 3.72
C ASP A 84 3.67 16.10 5.17
N HIS A 85 4.83 16.24 5.82
CA HIS A 85 4.95 16.85 7.14
C HIS A 85 4.60 18.35 7.12
N PHE A 86 5.03 19.09 6.10
CA PHE A 86 4.68 20.50 5.93
C PHE A 86 3.16 20.68 5.78
N ARG A 87 2.54 19.90 4.89
CA ARG A 87 1.08 19.91 4.69
C ARG A 87 0.34 19.56 5.97
N SER A 88 0.80 18.54 6.69
CA SER A 88 0.21 18.12 7.96
C SER A 88 0.34 19.20 9.04
N TYR A 89 1.50 19.85 9.15
CA TYR A 89 1.73 20.94 10.08
C TYR A 89 0.79 22.12 9.79
N LYS A 90 0.78 22.59 8.54
CA LYS A 90 -0.10 23.68 8.10
C LYS A 90 -1.59 23.35 8.31
N SER A 91 -1.98 22.11 8.06
CA SER A 91 -3.35 21.63 8.33
C SER A 91 -3.71 21.64 9.81
N ARG A 92 -2.78 21.27 10.71
CA ARG A 92 -3.00 21.33 12.16
C ARG A 92 -3.16 22.76 12.63
N ILE A 93 -2.27 23.67 12.20
CA ILE A 93 -2.39 25.09 12.54
C ILE A 93 -3.73 25.66 12.06
N LYS A 94 -4.13 25.38 10.81
CA LYS A 94 -5.44 25.81 10.30
C LYS A 94 -6.59 25.28 11.15
N ARG A 95 -6.58 23.98 11.47
CA ARG A 95 -7.65 23.36 12.27
C ARG A 95 -7.74 23.98 13.65
N ASP A 96 -6.59 24.10 14.34
CA ASP A 96 -6.54 24.44 15.76
C ASP A 96 -6.74 25.95 16.00
N TYR A 97 -6.38 26.81 15.03
CA TYR A 97 -6.37 28.26 15.22
C TYR A 97 -7.18 29.07 14.19
N TYR A 98 -7.45 28.55 13.00
CA TYR A 98 -8.29 29.26 12.02
C TYR A 98 -9.73 28.77 12.07
N ASN A 99 -9.94 27.45 12.00
CA ASN A 99 -11.29 26.86 12.00
C ASN A 99 -11.96 26.90 13.37
N THR A 100 -11.19 26.95 14.47
CA THR A 100 -11.71 26.98 15.85
C THR A 100 -12.46 28.28 16.16
N TYR A 101 -12.01 29.40 15.58
CA TYR A 101 -12.55 30.72 15.88
C TYR A 101 -13.38 31.27 14.69
N PRO A 102 -14.59 31.79 14.94
CA PRO A 102 -15.48 32.30 13.90
C PRO A 102 -14.99 33.59 13.24
N THR A 103 -14.43 34.54 14.00
CA THR A 103 -14.07 35.88 13.51
C THR A 103 -12.56 36.08 13.39
N ASP A 104 -12.14 36.97 12.49
CA ASP A 104 -10.71 37.28 12.32
C ASP A 104 -10.11 37.99 13.54
N GLU A 105 -10.90 38.77 14.28
CA GLU A 105 -10.47 39.40 15.54
C GLU A 105 -10.10 38.35 16.59
N GLU A 106 -10.92 37.31 16.75
CA GLU A 106 -10.63 36.20 17.66
C GLU A 106 -9.46 35.34 17.17
N ARG A 107 -9.34 35.12 15.86
CA ARG A 107 -8.18 34.41 15.28
C ARG A 107 -6.89 35.17 15.51
N LEU A 108 -6.91 36.51 15.46
CA LEU A 108 -5.74 37.36 15.71
C LEU A 108 -5.34 37.33 17.19
N SER A 109 -6.31 37.37 18.12
CA SER A 109 -6.03 37.31 19.55
C SER A 109 -5.52 35.96 20.02
N HIS A 110 -5.97 34.86 19.40
CA HIS A 110 -5.55 33.48 19.71
C HIS A 110 -4.44 32.96 18.81
N ARG A 111 -3.65 33.83 18.19
CA ARG A 111 -2.51 33.44 17.33
C ARG A 111 -1.56 32.46 18.06
N PRO A 112 -1.04 31.41 17.38
CA PRO A 112 0.01 30.57 17.93
C PRO A 112 1.28 31.36 18.27
N GLU A 113 1.87 31.12 19.44
CA GLU A 113 3.09 31.80 19.90
C GLU A 113 4.28 31.60 18.94
N GLU A 114 4.39 30.42 18.33
CA GLU A 114 5.43 30.05 17.38
C GLU A 114 5.36 30.84 16.06
N VAL A 115 4.25 31.51 15.76
CA VAL A 115 4.02 32.19 14.48
C VAL A 115 4.03 33.71 14.67
N SER A 116 4.83 34.42 13.87
CA SER A 116 4.89 35.88 13.92
C SER A 116 3.53 36.52 13.57
N LEU A 117 3.27 37.73 14.08
CA LEU A 117 2.01 38.44 13.78
C LEU A 117 1.86 38.72 12.29
N SER A 118 2.97 39.03 11.60
CA SER A 118 2.97 39.27 10.15
C SER A 118 2.63 38.02 9.36
N ASP A 119 3.26 36.89 9.69
CA ASP A 119 3.01 35.62 9.01
C ASP A 119 1.58 35.14 9.26
N TRP A 120 1.07 35.35 10.48
CA TRP A 120 -0.29 35.00 10.82
C TRP A 120 -1.32 35.77 9.99
N LYS A 121 -1.14 37.08 9.80
CA LYS A 121 -2.02 37.89 8.92
C LYS A 121 -2.00 37.38 7.47
N ILE A 122 -0.81 37.03 6.95
CA ILE A 122 -0.69 36.44 5.60
C ILE A 122 -1.47 35.12 5.52
N LEU A 123 -1.39 34.29 6.56
CA LEU A 123 -2.13 33.02 6.62
C LEU A 123 -3.64 33.21 6.71
N LEU A 124 -4.13 34.18 7.50
CA LEU A 124 -5.56 34.50 7.57
C LEU A 124 -6.09 34.89 6.19
N ASN A 125 -5.40 35.80 5.49
CA ASN A 125 -5.76 36.20 4.13
C ASN A 125 -5.74 35.00 3.17
N TYR A 126 -4.70 34.16 3.24
CA TYR A 126 -4.58 32.98 2.39
C TYR A 126 -5.71 31.96 2.62
N TRP A 127 -6.11 31.70 3.86
CA TRP A 127 -7.20 30.78 4.16
C TRP A 127 -8.60 31.40 3.99
N GLY A 128 -8.69 32.73 4.04
CA GLY A 128 -9.87 33.51 3.72
C GLY A 128 -10.18 33.58 2.22
N ASP A 129 -9.18 33.37 1.36
CA ASP A 129 -9.35 33.37 -0.10
C ASP A 129 -10.36 32.31 -0.56
N GLU A 130 -11.36 32.75 -1.32
CA GLU A 130 -12.46 31.92 -1.83
C GLU A 130 -11.95 30.73 -2.67
N LYS A 131 -10.93 30.93 -3.51
CA LYS A 131 -10.36 29.85 -4.34
C LYS A 131 -9.72 28.78 -3.47
N VAL A 132 -9.02 29.20 -2.41
CA VAL A 132 -8.37 28.28 -1.46
C VAL A 132 -9.42 27.50 -0.68
N GLN A 133 -10.53 28.15 -0.30
CA GLN A 133 -11.64 27.48 0.38
C GLN A 133 -12.36 26.47 -0.53
N GLU A 134 -12.60 26.82 -1.80
CA GLU A 134 -13.23 25.91 -2.77
C GLU A 134 -12.38 24.64 -2.98
N ILE A 135 -11.07 24.80 -3.17
CA ILE A 135 -10.13 23.68 -3.29
C ILE A 135 -10.15 22.82 -2.02
N ALA A 136 -10.14 23.46 -0.84
CA ALA A 136 -10.18 22.74 0.43
C ALA A 136 -11.48 21.94 0.60
N LYS A 137 -12.63 22.50 0.20
CA LYS A 137 -13.93 21.81 0.23
C LYS A 137 -13.93 20.57 -0.66
N LYS A 138 -13.51 20.70 -1.93
CA LYS A 138 -13.39 19.58 -2.87
C LYS A 138 -12.49 18.47 -2.32
N ASN A 139 -11.34 18.83 -1.75
CA ASN A 139 -10.42 17.86 -1.15
C ASN A 139 -11.00 17.16 0.08
N SER A 140 -11.78 17.88 0.90
CA SER A 140 -12.47 17.31 2.06
C SER A 140 -13.54 16.30 1.63
N GLU A 141 -14.37 16.65 0.65
CA GLU A 141 -15.39 15.76 0.07
C GLU A 141 -14.78 14.52 -0.55
N ALA A 142 -13.67 14.66 -1.30
CA ALA A 142 -12.93 13.52 -1.84
C ALA A 142 -12.38 12.62 -0.72
N ARG A 143 -11.89 13.21 0.37
CA ARG A 143 -11.37 12.44 1.51
C ARG A 143 -12.46 11.69 2.27
N GLN A 144 -13.67 12.23 2.37
CA GLN A 144 -14.82 11.56 3.00
C GLN A 144 -15.25 10.28 2.26
N LYS A 145 -14.95 10.17 0.95
CA LYS A 145 -15.24 8.98 0.15
C LYS A 145 -14.24 7.84 0.36
N ILE A 146 -13.12 8.08 1.05
CA ILE A 146 -12.13 7.04 1.35
C ILE A 146 -12.65 6.17 2.50
N THR A 147 -13.12 4.97 2.18
CA THR A 147 -13.63 3.98 3.14
C THR A 147 -12.53 3.16 3.80
N GLU A 148 -11.45 2.89 3.06
CA GLU A 148 -10.38 2.04 3.51
C GLU A 148 -9.23 2.83 4.12
N THR A 149 -8.97 2.58 5.40
CA THR A 149 -7.80 3.12 6.09
C THR A 149 -6.76 2.05 6.35
N HIS A 150 -5.52 2.49 6.37
CA HIS A 150 -4.34 1.68 6.67
C HIS A 150 -4.36 1.15 8.11
N THR A 151 -4.02 -0.12 8.30
CA THR A 151 -4.11 -0.83 9.60
C THR A 151 -2.77 -1.22 10.23
N THR A 152 -1.61 -0.94 9.63
CA THR A 152 -0.32 -1.41 10.19
C THR A 152 0.27 -0.51 11.30
N GLY A 153 -0.53 0.42 11.79
CA GLY A 153 -0.13 1.37 12.82
C GLY A 153 1.02 2.26 12.36
N SER A 154 2.09 2.33 13.15
CA SER A 154 3.29 3.12 12.86
C SER A 154 4.26 2.47 11.87
N THR A 155 3.97 1.24 11.42
CA THR A 155 4.79 0.57 10.43
C THR A 155 4.46 1.13 9.05
N SER A 156 5.46 1.31 8.18
CA SER A 156 5.22 1.74 6.80
C SER A 156 5.00 0.51 5.91
N PHE A 157 4.27 0.68 4.80
CA PHE A 157 4.20 -0.36 3.78
C PHE A 157 5.57 -0.72 3.20
N ALA A 158 6.50 0.24 3.12
CA ALA A 158 7.88 -0.01 2.70
C ALA A 158 8.58 -1.03 3.62
N GLN A 159 8.38 -0.91 4.94
CA GLN A 159 8.92 -1.83 5.92
C GLN A 159 8.25 -3.21 5.83
N VAL A 160 6.92 -3.25 5.68
CA VAL A 160 6.20 -4.53 5.52
C VAL A 160 6.65 -5.25 4.25
N ALA A 161 6.73 -4.54 3.13
CA ALA A 161 7.21 -5.08 1.87
C ALA A 161 8.65 -5.62 1.99
N HIS A 162 9.51 -4.90 2.70
CA HIS A 162 10.89 -5.33 2.94
C HIS A 162 10.96 -6.61 3.78
N ILE A 163 10.21 -6.69 4.87
CA ILE A 163 10.15 -7.90 5.71
C ILE A 163 9.64 -9.10 4.89
N LEU A 164 8.53 -8.95 4.16
CA LEU A 164 7.98 -10.00 3.31
C LEU A 164 8.99 -10.46 2.24
N ARG A 165 9.77 -9.53 1.69
CA ARG A 165 10.82 -9.86 0.73
C ARG A 165 11.92 -10.70 1.37
N LEU A 166 12.40 -10.31 2.57
CA LEU A 166 13.41 -11.08 3.29
C LEU A 166 12.91 -12.49 3.64
N GLU A 167 11.64 -12.63 4.03
CA GLU A 167 11.03 -13.94 4.25
C GLU A 167 10.97 -14.80 2.97
N LYS A 168 10.63 -14.21 1.83
CA LYS A 168 10.63 -14.90 0.53
C LYS A 168 12.05 -15.34 0.14
N LEU A 169 13.04 -14.47 0.31
CA LEU A 169 14.45 -14.78 0.05
C LEU A 169 14.93 -15.96 0.91
N ALA A 170 14.64 -15.94 2.22
CA ALA A 170 15.02 -16.99 3.14
C ALA A 170 14.38 -18.35 2.80
N LYS A 171 13.14 -18.36 2.26
CA LYS A 171 12.49 -19.60 1.78
C LYS A 171 13.19 -20.15 0.55
N LEU A 172 13.48 -19.31 -0.43
CA LEU A 172 14.18 -19.72 -1.66
C LEU A 172 15.59 -20.24 -1.37
N GLU A 173 16.30 -19.62 -0.43
CA GLU A 173 17.64 -20.09 -0.03
C GLU A 173 17.58 -21.49 0.60
N LYS A 174 16.58 -21.74 1.46
CA LYS A 174 16.34 -23.08 2.03
C LYS A 174 16.00 -24.11 0.95
N GLU A 175 15.15 -23.76 -0.01
CA GLU A 175 14.80 -24.64 -1.14
C GLU A 175 16.01 -24.93 -2.04
N LYS A 176 16.86 -23.93 -2.31
CA LYS A 176 18.13 -24.10 -3.05
C LYS A 176 19.05 -25.07 -2.31
N GLN A 177 19.23 -24.91 -1.00
CA GLN A 177 20.05 -25.80 -0.16
C GLN A 177 19.50 -27.24 -0.11
N GLU A 178 18.18 -27.42 -0.02
CA GLU A 178 17.54 -28.74 -0.01
C GLU A 178 17.68 -29.47 -1.35
N LYS A 179 17.62 -28.74 -2.47
CA LYS A 179 17.83 -29.30 -3.81
C LYS A 179 19.29 -29.71 -4.04
N LEU A 180 20.25 -28.89 -3.59
CA LEU A 180 21.68 -29.20 -3.71
C LEU A 180 22.08 -30.43 -2.88
N GLY A 181 21.42 -30.66 -1.73
CA GLY A 181 21.62 -31.85 -0.89
C GLY A 181 21.05 -33.16 -1.44
N LYS A 182 20.31 -33.14 -2.58
CA LYS A 182 19.66 -34.32 -3.19
C LYS A 182 20.17 -34.69 -4.58
N MET A 183 21.19 -34.00 -5.11
CA MET A 183 21.77 -34.34 -6.41
C MET A 183 22.81 -35.48 -6.28
N PRO A 184 22.74 -36.55 -7.10
CA PRO A 184 23.85 -37.49 -7.24
C PRO A 184 25.06 -36.76 -7.84
N VAL A 185 26.25 -37.06 -7.32
CA VAL A 185 27.53 -36.55 -7.82
C VAL A 185 27.77 -37.11 -9.22
N ASN A 186 27.59 -36.28 -10.25
CA ASN A 186 28.15 -36.52 -11.57
C ASN A 186 29.28 -35.50 -11.80
N ASP A 187 30.43 -36.02 -12.20
CA ASP A 187 31.72 -35.33 -12.37
C ASP A 187 31.81 -34.70 -13.76
N ASP A 188 30.98 -33.68 -14.00
CA ASP A 188 30.92 -33.00 -15.28
C ASP A 188 30.70 -31.51 -14.99
N GLY A 189 31.78 -30.84 -14.61
CA GLY A 189 31.76 -29.44 -14.21
C GLY A 189 31.50 -28.50 -15.38
N GLU A 190 30.31 -27.90 -15.42
CA GLU A 190 30.06 -26.63 -16.10
C GLU A 190 29.29 -25.70 -15.17
N GLY A 191 29.99 -24.72 -14.61
CA GLY A 191 29.42 -23.67 -13.77
C GLY A 191 28.77 -22.60 -14.63
N GLU A 192 27.44 -22.62 -14.74
CA GLU A 192 26.69 -21.54 -15.38
C GLU A 192 26.74 -20.27 -14.51
N GLY A 193 27.01 -19.14 -15.18
CA GLY A 193 27.32 -17.86 -14.56
C GLY A 193 26.20 -17.29 -13.70
N ASN A 194 26.63 -16.60 -12.63
CA ASN A 194 25.78 -15.76 -11.79
C ASN A 194 25.20 -14.61 -12.63
N GLY A 195 24.05 -14.85 -13.27
CA GLY A 195 23.17 -13.78 -13.72
C GLY A 195 22.69 -13.01 -12.49
N GLU A 196 22.80 -11.69 -12.52
CA GLU A 196 22.28 -10.80 -11.48
C GLU A 196 20.74 -11.00 -11.41
N GLU A 197 20.29 -11.91 -10.53
CA GLU A 197 18.87 -12.23 -10.35
C GLU A 197 18.10 -10.94 -10.02
N ASP A 198 17.10 -10.61 -10.85
CA ASP A 198 16.25 -9.44 -10.65
C ASP A 198 15.74 -9.36 -9.20
N PRO A 199 15.73 -8.17 -8.58
CA PRO A 199 15.35 -8.03 -7.18
C PRO A 199 13.94 -8.59 -6.95
N ILE A 200 13.82 -9.59 -6.07
CA ILE A 200 12.53 -10.22 -5.74
C ILE A 200 11.50 -9.16 -5.36
N LYS A 201 10.44 -9.08 -6.16
CA LYS A 201 9.36 -8.12 -6.01
C LYS A 201 8.28 -8.71 -5.11
N VAL A 202 7.82 -7.91 -4.15
CA VAL A 202 6.62 -8.23 -3.35
C VAL A 202 5.45 -7.53 -4.01
N SER A 203 4.35 -8.24 -4.24
CA SER A 203 3.17 -7.65 -4.88
C SER A 203 2.39 -6.78 -3.89
N ASP A 204 1.66 -5.79 -4.40
CA ASP A 204 0.74 -5.00 -3.57
C ASP A 204 -0.34 -5.87 -2.92
N ALA A 205 -0.73 -6.98 -3.56
CA ALA A 205 -1.65 -7.96 -2.98
C ALA A 205 -1.04 -8.67 -1.75
N ASP A 206 0.24 -9.04 -1.79
CA ASP A 206 0.95 -9.63 -0.64
C ASP A 206 1.01 -8.64 0.53
N ILE A 207 1.32 -7.38 0.24
CA ILE A 207 1.34 -6.30 1.24
C ILE A 207 -0.08 -6.12 1.79
N TYR A 208 -1.09 -6.04 0.94
CA TYR A 208 -2.48 -5.89 1.36
C TYR A 208 -2.91 -7.01 2.32
N LEU A 209 -2.65 -8.27 1.96
CA LEU A 209 -2.96 -9.42 2.81
C LEU A 209 -2.20 -9.34 4.15
N ALA A 210 -0.89 -9.10 4.12
CA ALA A 210 -0.06 -9.03 5.33
C ALA A 210 -0.51 -7.91 6.28
N THR A 211 -0.94 -6.78 5.74
CA THR A 211 -1.33 -5.60 6.51
C THR A 211 -2.76 -5.63 7.03
N ARG A 212 -3.57 -6.57 6.51
CA ARG A 212 -4.93 -6.87 6.95
C ARG A 212 -5.04 -8.15 7.79
N LYS A 213 -3.94 -8.91 7.99
CA LYS A 213 -3.91 -10.04 8.92
C LYS A 213 -4.43 -9.56 10.28
N ARG A 214 -5.55 -10.15 10.71
CA ARG A 214 -6.21 -9.80 11.98
C ARG A 214 -5.41 -10.43 13.13
N ASP A 215 -5.38 -9.75 14.27
CA ASP A 215 -4.93 -10.37 15.51
C ASP A 215 -5.87 -11.55 15.82
N GLU A 216 -5.32 -12.75 15.95
CA GLU A 216 -6.08 -13.98 16.25
C GLU A 216 -6.86 -13.87 17.56
N LYS A 217 -6.43 -13.00 18.48
CA LYS A 217 -7.08 -12.77 19.77
C LYS A 217 -8.22 -11.76 19.72
N ARG A 218 -8.47 -11.12 18.57
CA ARG A 218 -9.53 -10.12 18.41
C ARG A 218 -10.86 -10.80 18.07
N GLU A 219 -11.72 -10.93 19.07
CA GLU A 219 -13.10 -11.38 18.89
C GLU A 219 -13.98 -10.20 18.43
N TYR A 220 -14.68 -10.36 17.29
CA TYR A 220 -15.57 -9.32 16.78
C TYR A 220 -16.97 -9.52 17.35
N LYS A 221 -17.50 -8.55 18.10
CA LYS A 221 -18.91 -8.51 18.48
C LYS A 221 -19.72 -7.95 17.32
N LEU A 222 -20.07 -8.81 16.36
CA LEU A 222 -20.99 -8.43 15.28
C LEU A 222 -22.34 -8.11 15.92
N PRO A 223 -23.00 -6.99 15.56
CA PRO A 223 -24.38 -6.78 15.94
C PRO A 223 -25.18 -8.03 15.55
N GLU A 224 -26.03 -8.51 16.45
CA GLU A 224 -26.71 -9.81 16.34
C GLU A 224 -27.47 -9.95 15.01
N GLN A 225 -28.03 -8.85 14.51
CA GLN A 225 -28.68 -8.77 13.20
C GLN A 225 -27.74 -9.10 12.04
N VAL A 226 -26.51 -8.58 12.06
CA VAL A 226 -25.51 -8.82 11.00
C VAL A 226 -24.97 -10.24 11.09
N LEU A 227 -24.79 -10.77 12.32
CA LEU A 227 -24.38 -12.16 12.52
C LEU A 227 -25.42 -13.13 11.94
N LYS A 228 -26.71 -12.87 12.19
CA LYS A 228 -27.83 -13.63 11.63
C LYS A 228 -27.83 -13.61 10.10
N MET A 229 -27.73 -12.41 9.50
CA MET A 229 -27.68 -12.26 8.04
C MET A 229 -26.50 -12.98 7.38
N VAL A 230 -25.33 -12.99 8.02
CA VAL A 230 -24.14 -13.70 7.51
C VAL A 230 -24.36 -15.21 7.58
N ASN A 231 -24.89 -15.71 8.69
CA ASN A 231 -25.18 -17.14 8.83
C ASN A 231 -26.24 -17.62 7.84
N ASP A 232 -27.30 -16.83 7.63
CA ASP A 232 -28.35 -17.14 6.64
C ASP A 232 -27.74 -17.26 5.23
N LYS A 233 -26.86 -16.33 4.84
CA LYS A 233 -26.14 -16.39 3.55
C LYS A 233 -25.21 -17.59 3.44
N ILE A 234 -24.55 -17.99 4.52
CA ILE A 234 -23.68 -19.19 4.52
C ILE A 234 -24.53 -20.45 4.30
N VAL A 235 -25.71 -20.53 4.92
CA VAL A 235 -26.65 -21.64 4.73
C VAL A 235 -27.13 -21.69 3.27
N ASP A 236 -27.50 -20.54 2.71
CA ASP A 236 -27.96 -20.45 1.31
C ASP A 236 -26.86 -20.90 0.34
N VAL A 237 -25.62 -20.45 0.53
CA VAL A 237 -24.47 -20.84 -0.30
C VAL A 237 -24.18 -22.34 -0.20
N LYS A 238 -24.22 -22.91 1.01
CA LYS A 238 -24.03 -24.35 1.21
C LYS A 238 -25.12 -25.17 0.51
N LYS A 239 -26.37 -24.73 0.62
CA LYS A 239 -27.49 -25.37 -0.04
C LYS A 239 -27.34 -25.32 -1.57
N THR A 240 -26.88 -24.20 -2.14
CA THR A 240 -26.63 -24.11 -3.58
C THR A 240 -25.50 -25.04 -4.04
N LEU A 241 -24.44 -25.18 -3.25
CA LEU A 241 -23.33 -26.10 -3.56
C LEU A 241 -23.76 -27.58 -3.48
N GLU A 242 -24.62 -27.94 -2.52
CA GLU A 242 -25.20 -29.29 -2.39
C GLU A 242 -26.18 -29.62 -3.54
N THR A 243 -26.87 -28.62 -4.10
CA THR A 243 -27.76 -28.82 -5.25
C THR A 243 -27.04 -28.92 -6.58
N GLU A 244 -25.85 -28.34 -6.72
CA GLU A 244 -25.04 -28.45 -7.96
C GLU A 244 -24.40 -29.84 -8.11
N ASP A 245 -23.98 -30.48 -7.01
CA ASP A 245 -23.44 -31.86 -7.00
C ASP A 245 -24.51 -32.93 -7.32
N THR A 246 -25.80 -32.63 -7.13
CA THR A 246 -26.89 -33.60 -7.40
C THR A 246 -27.46 -33.50 -8.82
N THR A 247 -27.21 -32.40 -9.53
CA THR A 247 -27.67 -32.24 -10.92
C THR A 247 -26.77 -32.91 -11.96
N GLU A 248 -25.46 -33.05 -11.71
CA GLU A 248 -24.55 -33.70 -12.68
C GLU A 248 -24.80 -35.22 -12.85
N ASP A 249 -25.31 -35.91 -11.83
CA ASP A 249 -25.62 -37.35 -11.92
C ASP A 249 -26.96 -37.65 -12.62
N SER A 250 -27.87 -36.68 -12.70
CA SER A 250 -29.19 -36.84 -13.35
C SER A 250 -29.19 -36.52 -14.85
N GLU A 251 -28.24 -35.72 -15.35
CA GLU A 251 -28.12 -35.45 -16.79
C GLU A 251 -27.38 -36.57 -17.55
N LYS A 252 -26.50 -37.33 -16.90
CA LYS A 252 -25.85 -38.51 -17.53
C LYS A 252 -26.81 -39.67 -17.77
N SER A 253 -27.83 -39.85 -16.93
CA SER A 253 -28.77 -40.96 -17.04
C SER A 253 -29.90 -40.71 -18.06
N ALA A 254 -30.22 -39.46 -18.37
CA ALA A 254 -31.21 -39.12 -19.41
C ALA A 254 -30.64 -39.18 -20.85
N ASN A 255 -29.32 -39.07 -21.03
CA ASN A 255 -28.69 -39.08 -22.36
C ASN A 255 -28.27 -40.48 -22.87
N SER A 256 -28.29 -41.51 -22.03
CA SER A 256 -28.07 -42.91 -22.46
C SER A 256 -29.31 -43.57 -23.05
N GLU A 257 -30.53 -43.14 -22.68
CA GLU A 257 -31.76 -43.73 -23.21
C GLU A 257 -32.18 -43.20 -24.58
N LYS A 258 -31.70 -42.00 -24.99
CA LYS A 258 -31.99 -41.45 -26.33
C LYS A 258 -31.10 -42.02 -27.45
N SER A 259 -29.89 -42.51 -27.14
CA SER A 259 -28.98 -43.08 -28.16
C SER A 259 -29.34 -44.52 -28.56
N ALA A 260 -30.03 -45.27 -27.70
CA ALA A 260 -30.45 -46.65 -28.01
C ALA A 260 -31.65 -46.75 -28.97
N ASN A 261 -32.37 -45.64 -29.22
CA ASN A 261 -33.57 -45.63 -30.05
C ASN A 261 -33.38 -45.02 -31.46
N SER A 262 -32.18 -44.55 -31.82
CA SER A 262 -31.87 -44.08 -33.19
C SER A 262 -31.07 -45.08 -34.03
N GLU A 263 -30.48 -46.13 -33.43
CA GLU A 263 -29.70 -47.15 -34.17
C GLU A 263 -30.54 -48.27 -34.80
N LYS A 264 -31.88 -48.25 -34.65
CA LYS A 264 -32.77 -49.30 -35.21
C LYS A 264 -33.52 -48.91 -36.49
N SER A 265 -33.27 -47.72 -37.04
CA SER A 265 -34.03 -47.19 -38.19
C SER A 265 -33.20 -46.76 -39.40
N ALA A 266 -31.89 -47.04 -39.45
CA ALA A 266 -31.01 -46.58 -40.54
C ALA A 266 -30.21 -47.69 -41.24
N GLU A 267 -30.67 -48.94 -41.18
CA GLU A 267 -30.11 -50.06 -41.96
C GLU A 267 -31.14 -50.58 -42.97
N VAL A 268 -31.65 -49.70 -43.85
CA VAL A 268 -32.33 -50.13 -45.08
C VAL A 268 -32.07 -49.09 -46.19
N SER A 269 -31.14 -49.48 -47.09
CA SER A 269 -31.08 -49.14 -48.52
C SER A 269 -30.97 -47.66 -48.95
N TYR A 270 -29.87 -47.30 -49.62
CA TYR A 270 -29.80 -47.42 -51.09
C TYR A 270 -28.34 -47.26 -51.55
N GLU A 271 -27.88 -48.30 -52.23
CA GLU A 271 -26.67 -48.33 -53.05
C GLU A 271 -26.86 -47.50 -54.33
N ASP A 272 -25.71 -47.29 -54.98
CA ASP A 272 -25.52 -47.13 -56.41
C ASP A 272 -25.37 -45.73 -57.03
N ASP A 273 -24.12 -45.54 -57.44
CA ASP A 273 -23.68 -45.23 -58.80
C ASP A 273 -23.20 -43.82 -59.15
N ASN A 274 -21.87 -43.79 -59.39
CA ASN A 274 -21.14 -43.18 -60.52
C ASN A 274 -21.25 -41.64 -60.66
N ASP A 275 -20.21 -40.90 -61.00
CA ASP A 275 -19.17 -41.22 -61.96
C ASP A 275 -17.98 -40.27 -61.80
N VAL A 276 -16.81 -40.78 -62.18
CA VAL A 276 -15.53 -40.09 -62.37
C VAL A 276 -15.51 -39.54 -63.79
N ASN A 277 -15.17 -38.26 -64.00
CA ASN A 277 -14.16 -37.90 -65.02
C ASN A 277 -13.77 -36.41 -65.07
N THR A 278 -12.44 -36.21 -65.19
CA THR A 278 -11.65 -35.29 -66.05
C THR A 278 -12.35 -34.04 -66.62
N ASP A 279 -11.76 -32.85 -66.60
CA ASP A 279 -10.39 -32.43 -66.95
C ASP A 279 -10.11 -31.04 -66.33
#